data_AF-A0AAW1RQW7-F1
#
_entry.id   AF-A0AAW1RQW7-F1
#
_cell.length_a   1.000
_cell.length_b   1.000
_cell.length_c   1.000
_cell.angle_alpha   90.00
_cell.angle_beta   90.00
_cell.angle_gamma   90.00
#
_symmetry.space_group_name_H-M   'P 1'
#
loop_
_entity.id
_entity.type
_entity.pdbx_description
1 polymer ?
#
loop_
_entity_poly.entity_id
_entity_poly.type
_entity_poly.pdbx_seq_one_letter_code
_entity_poly.pdbx_strand_id
1 'polypeptide(L)'
;MCGINSLTEDPTPGGEIVRGASGQPTGLLKDEAMRLASELIPAPTDKHKREAVLYAAQLLLSHGVTMVLDMGYAPLDAAGSRIDLQHVLEPLAEEGKLPLRVQAFLPLPACYRGLRATELAEQLAGAHPSGLQVALHAIGDRALQGLRSWARMRRPTRRTCPWTARWL
;
A
#
# COMPACT_ATOMS: atom_id res chain seq x y z
N MET A 1 23.26 14.60 -7.96
CA MET A 1 22.87 15.59 -6.93
C MET A 1 21.57 16.25 -7.36
N CYS A 2 20.65 16.53 -6.42
CA CYS A 2 19.29 17.02 -6.70
C CYS A 2 19.17 18.51 -7.04
N GLY A 3 20.27 19.25 -7.17
CA GLY A 3 20.26 20.64 -7.64
C GLY A 3 19.69 21.68 -6.66
N ILE A 4 19.26 21.28 -5.46
CA ILE A 4 18.71 22.17 -4.44
C ILE A 4 19.82 23.08 -3.88
N ASN A 5 19.60 24.38 -3.91
CA ASN A 5 20.54 25.40 -3.45
C ASN A 5 19.84 26.52 -2.66
N SER A 6 20.59 27.54 -2.25
CA SER A 6 20.07 28.64 -1.43
C SER A 6 18.96 29.45 -2.11
N LEU A 7 18.85 29.40 -3.44
CA LEU A 7 17.82 30.09 -4.22
C LEU A 7 16.60 29.21 -4.53
N THR A 8 16.66 27.90 -4.25
CA THR A 8 15.52 27.01 -4.45
C THR A 8 14.46 27.36 -3.41
N GLU A 9 13.27 27.76 -3.83
CA GLU A 9 12.16 28.05 -2.92
C GLU A 9 11.52 26.77 -2.38
N ASP A 10 10.83 26.90 -1.24
CA ASP A 10 10.02 25.81 -0.71
C ASP A 10 8.80 25.57 -1.63
N PRO A 11 8.41 24.30 -1.87
CA PRO A 11 7.27 24.01 -2.73
C PRO A 11 5.94 24.51 -2.14
N THR A 12 4.99 24.80 -3.04
CA THR A 12 3.60 25.17 -2.71
C THR A 12 2.68 24.01 -3.13
N PRO A 13 1.68 23.58 -2.32
CA PRO A 13 1.07 24.28 -1.18
C PRO A 13 1.70 24.02 0.20
N GLY A 14 2.71 23.16 0.32
CA GLY A 14 3.37 22.86 1.60
C GLY A 14 4.74 22.25 1.38
N GLY A 15 5.45 21.93 2.47
CA GLY A 15 6.81 21.39 2.46
C GLY A 15 7.88 22.44 2.79
N GLU A 16 9.03 21.97 3.28
CA GLU A 16 10.13 22.82 3.76
C GLU A 16 11.47 22.25 3.33
N ILE A 17 12.32 23.09 2.74
CA ILE A 17 13.75 22.84 2.61
C ILE A 17 14.42 23.44 3.86
N VAL A 18 14.84 22.58 4.79
CA VAL A 18 15.40 23.04 6.07
C VAL A 18 16.73 23.75 5.82
N ARG A 19 16.82 25.00 6.27
CA ARG A 19 18.03 25.85 6.13
C ARG A 19 18.70 26.07 7.47
N GLY A 20 20.04 26.11 7.44
CA GLY A 20 20.85 26.51 8.58
C GLY A 20 20.88 28.02 8.77
N ALA A 21 21.58 28.48 9.81
CA ALA A 21 21.72 29.91 10.13
C ALA A 21 22.34 30.77 9.01
N SER A 22 23.08 30.15 8.09
CA SER A 22 23.68 30.82 6.91
C SER A 22 22.73 30.92 5.71
N GLY A 23 21.48 30.45 5.82
CA GLY A 23 20.52 30.39 4.72
C GLY A 23 20.77 29.24 3.72
N GLN A 24 21.79 28.42 3.95
CA GLN A 24 22.10 27.26 3.10
C GLN A 24 21.22 26.05 3.45
N PRO A 25 20.73 25.29 2.45
CA PRO A 25 20.03 24.03 2.69
C PRO A 25 20.89 23.04 3.47
N THR A 26 20.30 22.38 4.46
CA THR A 26 20.98 21.36 5.30
C THR A 26 20.97 19.97 4.67
N GLY A 27 20.15 19.75 3.64
CA GLY A 27 19.87 18.44 3.05
C GLY A 27 18.63 17.74 3.64
N LEU A 28 18.00 18.31 4.67
CA LEU A 28 16.72 17.83 5.20
C LEU A 28 15.55 18.43 4.40
N LEU A 29 14.65 17.57 3.93
CA LEU A 29 13.45 17.92 3.17
C LEU A 29 12.23 17.39 3.90
N LYS A 30 11.21 18.23 4.09
CA LYS A 30 9.95 17.86 4.75
C LYS A 30 8.77 17.95 3.79
N ASP A 31 7.84 17.02 3.93
CA ASP A 31 6.59 16.91 3.14
C ASP A 31 6.85 17.02 1.63
N GLU A 32 6.16 17.91 0.91
CA GLU A 32 6.30 18.05 -0.55
C GLU A 32 7.73 18.41 -1.00
N ALA A 33 8.57 18.96 -0.13
CA ALA A 33 9.98 19.19 -0.46
C ALA A 33 10.72 17.89 -0.74
N MET A 34 10.28 16.76 -0.19
CA MET A 34 10.84 15.44 -0.50
C MET A 34 10.68 15.09 -1.98
N ARG A 35 9.66 15.62 -2.66
CA ARG A 35 9.41 15.37 -4.09
C ARG A 35 10.56 15.86 -4.98
N LEU A 36 11.21 16.96 -4.59
CA LEU A 36 12.37 17.54 -5.29
C LEU A 36 13.53 16.55 -5.40
N ALA A 37 13.65 15.63 -4.42
CA ALA A 37 14.64 14.57 -4.46
C ALA A 37 14.07 13.27 -5.02
N SER A 38 12.84 12.89 -4.65
CA SER A 38 12.30 11.57 -5.02
C SER A 38 12.09 11.40 -6.52
N GLU A 39 11.78 12.47 -7.25
CA GLU A 39 11.62 12.43 -8.72
C GLU A 39 12.90 12.15 -9.47
N LEU A 40 14.05 12.37 -8.82
CA LEU A 40 15.36 12.08 -9.39
C LEU A 40 15.84 10.67 -9.05
N ILE A 41 15.11 9.94 -8.19
CA ILE A 41 15.40 8.55 -7.87
C ILE A 41 14.89 7.69 -9.03
N PRO A 42 15.77 6.98 -9.76
CA PRO A 42 15.34 6.11 -10.83
C PRO A 42 14.44 5.00 -10.28
N ALA A 43 13.42 4.60 -11.06
CA ALA A 43 12.61 3.45 -10.72
C ALA A 43 13.52 2.20 -10.57
N PRO A 44 13.30 1.37 -9.53
CA PRO A 44 14.07 0.15 -9.37
C PRO A 44 13.78 -0.81 -10.52
N THR A 45 14.83 -1.48 -11.02
CA THR A 45 14.69 -2.54 -12.02
C THR A 45 14.02 -3.78 -11.41
N ASP A 46 13.42 -4.63 -12.23
CA ASP A 46 12.83 -5.90 -11.77
C ASP A 46 13.86 -6.77 -11.02
N LYS A 47 15.13 -6.71 -11.42
CA LYS A 47 16.24 -7.37 -10.70
C LYS A 47 16.36 -6.84 -9.27
N HIS A 48 16.44 -5.52 -9.09
CA HIS A 48 16.54 -4.93 -7.75
C HIS A 48 15.31 -5.24 -6.89
N LYS A 49 14.11 -5.25 -7.50
CA LYS A 49 12.88 -5.62 -6.78
C LYS A 49 12.90 -7.09 -6.33
N ARG A 50 13.32 -8.01 -7.20
CA ARG A 50 13.49 -9.44 -6.86
C ARG A 50 14.50 -9.62 -5.72
N GLU A 51 15.64 -8.94 -5.78
CA GLU A 51 16.66 -8.98 -4.72
C GLU A 51 16.10 -8.44 -3.39
N ALA A 52 15.35 -7.33 -3.41
CA ALA A 52 14.72 -6.75 -2.23
C ALA A 52 13.67 -7.68 -1.61
N VAL A 53 12.80 -8.30 -2.42
CA VAL A 53 11.79 -9.26 -1.94
C VAL A 53 12.46 -10.46 -1.28
N LEU A 54 13.47 -11.04 -1.92
CA LEU A 54 14.18 -12.19 -1.37
C LEU A 54 14.94 -11.84 -0.07
N TYR A 55 15.58 -10.67 -0.03
CA TYR A 55 16.23 -10.18 1.19
C TYR A 55 15.22 -10.00 2.34
N ALA A 56 14.10 -9.31 2.08
CA ALA A 56 13.05 -9.10 3.07
C ALA A 56 12.47 -10.44 3.54
N ALA A 57 12.26 -11.38 2.63
CA ALA A 57 11.73 -12.69 2.96
C ALA A 57 12.65 -13.49 3.88
N GLN A 58 13.97 -13.48 3.62
CA GLN A 58 14.95 -14.12 4.47
C GLN A 58 15.06 -13.46 5.86
N LEU A 59 15.01 -12.13 5.91
CA LEU A 59 14.99 -11.39 7.17
C LEU A 59 13.74 -11.71 7.99
N LEU A 60 12.58 -11.82 7.36
CA LEU A 60 11.33 -12.19 8.02
C LEU A 60 11.38 -13.64 8.56
N LEU A 61 11.88 -14.57 7.75
CA LEU A 61 12.06 -15.96 8.15
C LEU A 61 13.05 -16.11 9.32
N SER A 62 14.12 -15.33 9.36
CA SER A 62 15.06 -15.34 10.48
C SER A 62 14.44 -14.86 11.80
N HIS A 63 13.31 -14.15 11.73
CA HIS A 63 12.49 -13.76 12.88
C HIS A 63 11.26 -14.67 13.09
N GLY A 64 11.17 -15.80 12.38
CA GLY A 64 10.08 -16.77 12.51
C GLY A 64 8.78 -16.39 11.78
N VAL A 65 8.78 -15.34 10.97
CA VAL A 65 7.62 -14.94 10.16
C VAL A 65 7.54 -15.83 8.92
N THR A 66 6.47 -16.63 8.82
CA THR A 66 6.27 -17.60 7.74
C THR A 66 5.22 -17.17 6.69
N MET A 67 4.52 -16.07 6.95
CA MET A 67 3.52 -15.51 6.06
C MET A 67 3.44 -14.01 6.23
N VAL A 68 3.29 -13.30 5.11
CA VAL A 68 2.98 -11.87 5.09
C VAL A 68 1.72 -11.61 4.29
N LEU A 69 1.06 -10.52 4.65
CA LEU A 69 0.01 -9.94 3.82
C LEU A 69 0.63 -8.72 3.15
N ASP A 70 0.82 -8.80 1.84
CA ASP A 70 1.25 -7.66 1.04
C ASP A 70 0.02 -6.81 0.76
N MET A 71 -0.05 -5.62 1.37
CA MET A 71 -1.18 -4.71 1.25
C MET A 71 -1.21 -3.94 -0.08
N GLY A 72 -0.24 -4.15 -0.95
CA GLY A 72 -0.13 -3.44 -2.22
C GLY A 72 0.07 -1.96 -1.99
N TYR A 73 1.33 -1.51 -1.90
CA TYR A 73 1.63 -0.08 -1.92
C TYR A 73 1.92 0.32 -3.37
N ALA A 74 1.03 1.09 -4.00
CA ALA A 74 1.41 1.82 -5.20
C ALA A 74 2.14 3.09 -4.73
N PRO A 75 3.46 3.22 -4.90
CA PRO A 75 4.07 4.53 -4.82
C PRO A 75 3.66 5.27 -6.09
N LEU A 76 2.86 6.34 -5.97
CA LEU A 76 2.88 7.58 -6.77
C LEU A 76 3.07 7.51 -8.31
N ASP A 77 3.00 6.35 -8.93
CA ASP A 77 2.78 6.09 -10.33
C ASP A 77 1.48 5.26 -10.40
N ALA A 78 0.68 5.48 -11.44
CA ALA A 78 -0.65 4.90 -11.52
C ALA A 78 -0.65 3.36 -11.75
N ALA A 79 0.48 2.66 -11.56
CA ALA A 79 0.64 1.26 -11.98
C ALA A 79 1.49 0.36 -11.05
N GLY A 80 2.27 0.88 -10.10
CA GLY A 80 3.37 0.17 -9.44
C GLY A 80 3.00 -1.11 -8.68
N SER A 81 1.87 -1.12 -7.95
CA SER A 81 1.50 -2.29 -7.13
C SER A 81 1.05 -3.51 -7.94
N ARG A 82 0.46 -3.32 -9.13
CA ARG A 82 0.12 -4.45 -10.03
C ARG A 82 1.35 -4.96 -10.76
N ILE A 83 2.29 -4.06 -11.06
CA ILE A 83 3.56 -4.39 -11.71
C ILE A 83 4.39 -5.30 -10.81
N ASP A 84 4.51 -5.01 -9.51
CA ASP A 84 5.35 -5.83 -8.63
C ASP A 84 4.79 -7.24 -8.40
N LEU A 85 3.46 -7.41 -8.33
CA LEU A 85 2.86 -8.74 -8.29
C LEU A 85 3.22 -9.55 -9.55
N GLN A 86 3.00 -8.98 -10.73
CA GLN A 86 3.17 -9.67 -12.03
C GLN A 86 4.63 -9.88 -12.42
N HIS A 87 5.50 -8.93 -12.10
CA HIS A 87 6.90 -8.96 -12.55
C HIS A 87 7.85 -9.59 -11.53
N VAL A 88 7.43 -9.70 -10.26
CA VAL A 88 8.31 -10.14 -9.17
C VAL A 88 7.73 -11.31 -8.41
N LEU A 89 6.58 -11.14 -7.76
CA LEU A 89 6.03 -12.16 -6.85
C LEU A 89 5.53 -13.40 -7.58
N GLU A 90 4.76 -13.23 -8.66
CA GLU A 90 4.25 -14.33 -9.49
C GLU A 90 5.41 -15.16 -10.09
N PRO A 91 6.41 -14.56 -10.79
CA PRO A 91 7.55 -15.32 -11.30
C PRO A 91 8.36 -16.02 -10.20
N LEU A 92 8.60 -15.38 -9.05
CA LEU A 92 9.30 -16.02 -7.94
C LEU A 92 8.52 -17.22 -7.37
N ALA A 93 7.19 -17.14 -7.33
CA ALA A 93 6.34 -18.24 -6.90
C ALA A 93 6.34 -19.39 -7.92
N GLU A 94 6.19 -19.09 -9.22
CA GLU A 94 6.24 -20.08 -10.31
C GLU A 94 7.59 -20.80 -10.39
N GLU A 95 8.69 -20.06 -10.17
CA GLU A 95 10.04 -20.61 -10.10
C GLU A 95 10.31 -21.40 -8.80
N GLY A 96 9.39 -21.42 -7.84
CA GLY A 96 9.58 -22.06 -6.53
C GLY A 96 10.63 -21.37 -5.64
N LYS A 97 10.94 -20.11 -5.91
CA LYS A 97 11.98 -19.32 -5.23
C LYS A 97 11.45 -18.38 -4.16
N LEU A 98 10.13 -18.26 -4.02
CA LEU A 98 9.52 -17.47 -2.95
C LEU A 98 9.54 -18.27 -1.64
N PRO A 99 10.34 -17.88 -0.63
CA PRO A 99 10.62 -18.76 0.50
C PRO A 99 9.57 -18.66 1.62
N LEU A 100 8.58 -17.77 1.49
CA LEU A 100 7.49 -17.58 2.45
C LEU A 100 6.15 -17.39 1.75
N ARG A 101 5.06 -17.59 2.49
CA ARG A 101 3.70 -17.41 1.96
C ARG A 101 3.37 -15.92 1.84
N VAL A 102 2.95 -15.47 0.67
CA VAL A 102 2.49 -14.10 0.44
C VAL A 102 1.01 -14.12 0.09
N GLN A 103 0.20 -13.39 0.87
CA GLN A 103 -1.15 -13.05 0.50
C GLN A 103 -1.18 -11.62 -0.02
N ALA A 104 -1.30 -11.45 -1.34
CA ALA A 104 -1.34 -10.14 -1.97
C ALA A 104 -2.75 -9.55 -1.98
N PHE A 105 -2.87 -8.31 -1.52
CA PHE A 105 -4.06 -7.48 -1.62
C PHE A 105 -3.82 -6.44 -2.72
N LEU A 106 -4.66 -6.50 -3.75
CA LEU A 106 -4.55 -5.59 -4.89
C LEU A 106 -5.35 -4.30 -4.61
N PRO A 107 -4.76 -3.11 -4.83
CA PRO A 107 -5.49 -1.87 -4.65
C PRO A 107 -6.61 -1.75 -5.68
N LEU A 108 -7.76 -1.22 -5.24
CA LEU A 108 -8.84 -0.85 -6.15
C LEU A 108 -8.50 0.48 -6.84
N PRO A 109 -8.86 0.69 -8.12
CA PRO A 109 -8.46 1.88 -8.88
C PRO A 109 -8.79 3.25 -8.25
N ALA A 110 -9.71 3.30 -7.27
CA ALA A 110 -10.20 4.53 -6.64
C ALA A 110 -9.88 4.64 -5.12
N CYS A 111 -9.06 3.75 -4.55
CA CYS A 111 -8.89 3.67 -3.10
C CYS A 111 -7.98 4.74 -2.45
N TYR A 112 -7.41 5.67 -3.22
CA TYR A 112 -6.38 6.60 -2.73
C TYR A 112 -6.88 7.98 -2.28
N ARG A 113 -8.16 8.31 -2.51
CA ARG A 113 -8.78 9.55 -2.00
C ARG A 113 -9.90 9.16 -1.07
N GLY A 114 -9.93 9.73 0.14
CA GLY A 114 -10.90 9.40 1.19
C GLY A 114 -12.32 9.21 0.65
N LEU A 115 -12.71 7.95 0.47
CA LEU A 115 -13.96 7.58 -0.17
C LEU A 115 -15.13 7.86 0.78
N ARG A 116 -16.26 8.28 0.21
CA ARG A 116 -17.53 8.30 0.96
C ARG A 116 -18.00 6.86 1.19
N ALA A 117 -18.75 6.65 2.26
CA ALA A 117 -19.22 5.31 2.65
C ALA A 117 -20.05 4.59 1.55
N THR A 118 -20.72 5.34 0.67
CA THR A 118 -21.50 4.80 -0.45
C THR A 118 -20.61 4.31 -1.59
N GLU A 119 -19.57 5.05 -1.94
CA GLU A 119 -18.58 4.68 -2.97
C GLU A 119 -17.80 3.44 -2.54
N LEU A 120 -17.50 3.35 -1.24
CA LEU A 120 -16.91 2.16 -0.64
C LEU A 120 -17.84 0.94 -0.78
N ALA A 121 -19.14 1.11 -0.56
CA ALA A 121 -20.09 0.01 -0.66
C ALA A 121 -20.16 -0.59 -2.07
N GLU A 122 -20.16 0.27 -3.10
CA GLU A 122 -20.17 -0.12 -4.51
C GLU A 122 -18.90 -0.88 -4.90
N GLN A 123 -17.73 -0.37 -4.52
CA GLN A 123 -16.45 -1.00 -4.82
C GLN A 123 -16.29 -2.37 -4.15
N LEU A 124 -16.83 -2.53 -2.93
CA LEU A 124 -16.76 -3.78 -2.17
C LEU A 124 -17.87 -4.78 -2.51
N ALA A 125 -18.90 -4.37 -3.25
CA ALA A 125 -20.04 -5.23 -3.58
C ALA A 125 -19.63 -6.44 -4.41
N GLY A 126 -18.67 -6.28 -5.32
CA GLY A 126 -18.18 -7.35 -6.20
C GLY A 126 -17.15 -8.28 -5.57
N ALA A 127 -16.31 -7.79 -4.65
CA ALA A 127 -15.17 -8.56 -4.14
C ALA A 127 -15.59 -9.82 -3.36
N HIS A 128 -16.55 -9.69 -2.44
CA HIS A 128 -16.96 -10.81 -1.58
C HIS A 128 -17.67 -11.95 -2.33
N PRO A 129 -18.64 -11.69 -3.24
CA PRO A 129 -19.21 -12.74 -4.08
C PRO A 129 -18.20 -13.44 -4.99
N SER A 130 -17.12 -12.76 -5.39
CA SER A 130 -16.03 -13.35 -6.19
C SER A 130 -15.03 -14.16 -5.36
N GLY A 131 -15.28 -14.35 -4.05
CA GLY A 131 -14.40 -15.12 -3.17
C GLY A 131 -13.15 -14.37 -2.71
N LEU A 132 -13.02 -13.07 -3.03
CA LEU A 132 -11.90 -12.25 -2.62
C LEU A 132 -12.10 -11.70 -1.19
N GLN A 133 -11.00 -11.68 -0.44
CA GLN A 133 -10.94 -10.97 0.84
C GLN A 133 -10.81 -9.46 0.61
N VAL A 134 -11.32 -8.67 1.56
CA VAL A 134 -11.29 -7.21 1.51
C VAL A 134 -10.50 -6.69 2.70
N ALA A 135 -9.49 -5.86 2.45
CA ALA A 135 -8.79 -5.08 3.46
C ALA A 135 -9.16 -3.60 3.32
N LEU A 136 -9.33 -2.92 4.45
CA LEU A 136 -9.64 -1.49 4.50
C LEU A 136 -8.67 -0.78 5.43
N HIS A 137 -8.02 0.25 4.90
CA HIS A 137 -7.16 1.14 5.68
C HIS A 137 -8.00 2.30 6.23
N ALA A 138 -8.15 2.36 7.54
CA ALA A 138 -8.91 3.41 8.22
C ALA A 138 -8.12 3.92 9.44
N ILE A 139 -7.66 5.17 9.38
CA ILE A 139 -6.98 5.86 10.48
C ILE A 139 -7.87 7.00 10.96
N GLY A 140 -8.01 7.12 12.27
CA GLY A 140 -8.83 8.16 12.90
C GLY A 140 -10.29 7.74 13.09
N ASP A 141 -10.94 8.42 14.03
CA ASP A 141 -12.32 8.20 14.44
C ASP A 141 -13.34 8.41 13.31
N ARG A 142 -13.16 9.45 12.49
CA ARG A 142 -14.05 9.76 11.37
C ARG A 142 -14.05 8.65 10.31
N ALA A 143 -12.89 8.06 10.01
CA ALA A 143 -12.80 6.93 9.09
C ALA A 143 -13.52 5.70 9.65
N LEU A 144 -13.34 5.40 10.94
CA LEU A 144 -14.01 4.29 11.62
C LEU A 144 -15.54 4.45 11.66
N GLN A 145 -16.07 5.68 11.79
CA GLN A 145 -17.51 5.94 11.74
C GLN A 145 -18.11 5.60 10.35
N GLY A 146 -17.40 5.92 9.28
CA GLY A 146 -17.78 5.53 7.91
C GLY A 146 -17.93 4.01 7.77
N LEU A 147 -16.96 3.25 8.29
CA LEU A 147 -16.98 1.79 8.28
C LEU A 147 -18.15 1.19 9.06
N ARG A 148 -18.47 1.75 10.24
CA ARG A 148 -19.63 1.32 11.05
C ARG A 148 -20.95 1.53 10.33
N SER A 149 -21.09 2.62 9.58
CA SER A 149 -22.28 2.89 8.78
C SER A 149 -22.43 1.88 7.65
N TRP A 150 -21.33 1.53 6.96
CA TRP A 150 -21.31 0.45 5.97
C TRP A 150 -21.71 -0.92 6.55
N ALA A 151 -21.12 -1.32 7.69
CA ALA A 151 -21.42 -2.60 8.32
C ALA A 151 -22.90 -2.73 8.71
N ARG A 152 -23.56 -1.63 9.09
CA ARG A 152 -25.00 -1.59 9.38
C ARG A 152 -25.86 -1.78 8.13
N MET A 153 -25.47 -1.20 7.00
CA MET A 153 -26.16 -1.39 5.71
C MET A 153 -26.11 -2.85 5.24
N ARG A 154 -25.03 -3.57 5.56
CA ARG A 154 -24.83 -4.99 5.21
C ARG A 154 -25.46 -6.00 6.16
N ARG A 155 -26.27 -5.60 7.16
CA ARG A 155 -26.94 -6.58 8.03
C ARG A 155 -27.69 -7.60 7.16
N PRO A 156 -27.35 -8.89 7.26
CA PRO A 156 -28.00 -9.90 6.42
C PRO A 156 -29.49 -9.92 6.81
N THR A 157 -30.37 -9.81 5.82
CA THR A 157 -31.67 -10.48 5.95
C THR A 157 -31.34 -11.93 6.28
N ARG A 158 -31.82 -12.43 7.41
CA ARG A 158 -31.49 -13.76 7.93
C ARG A 158 -31.67 -14.81 6.83
N ARG A 159 -30.59 -15.19 6.16
CA ARG A 159 -30.49 -16.42 5.39
C ARG A 159 -29.70 -17.37 6.27
N THR A 160 -30.39 -18.37 6.77
CA THR A 160 -29.82 -19.52 7.47
C THR A 160 -28.70 -20.11 6.62
N CYS A 161 -27.47 -20.04 7.10
CA CYS A 161 -26.35 -20.72 6.46
C CYS A 161 -26.52 -22.24 6.68
N PRO A 162 -26.55 -23.09 5.64
CA PRO A 162 -26.74 -24.54 5.81
C PRO A 162 -25.54 -25.26 6.44
N TRP A 163 -24.38 -24.59 6.55
CA TRP A 163 -23.11 -25.20 6.90
C TRP A 163 -22.72 -25.02 8.37
N THR A 164 -23.63 -25.34 9.30
CA THR A 164 -23.20 -25.64 10.68
C THR A 164 -22.59 -27.04 10.70
N ALA A 165 -21.33 -27.13 10.28
CA ALA A 165 -20.53 -28.32 10.51
C ALA A 165 -20.24 -28.43 12.02
N ARG A 166 -20.76 -29.51 12.61
CA ARG A 166 -20.36 -30.02 13.92
C ARG A 166 -18.84 -30.23 13.91
N TRP A 167 -18.14 -29.55 14.81
CA TRP A 167 -16.85 -30.01 15.27
C TRP A 167 -17.10 -30.88 16.51
N LEU A 168 -16.70 -32.15 16.41
CA LEU A 168 -16.51 -33.04 17.56
C LEU A 168 -15.36 -32.52 18.43
#